data_AF-A0A6L8V3W3-F1
#
_entry.id   AF-A0A6L8V3W3-F1
#
_cell.length_a   1.000
_cell.length_b   1.000
_cell.length_c   1.000
_cell.angle_alpha   90.00
_cell.angle_beta   90.00
_cell.angle_gamma   90.00
#
_symmetry.space_group_name_H-M   'P 1'
#
loop_
_entity.id
_entity.type
_entity.pdbx_description
1 polymer ?
#
loop_
_entity_poly.entity_id
_entity_poly.type
_entity_poly.pdbx_seq_one_letter_code
_entity_poly.pdbx_strand_id
1 'polypeptide(L)'
;MKAPFYRFIAILLLVIPGLTATYGFLSMKDAFFAQFDTGGHMLWGKFLLGFILFLLGVAFIGGWTFFRDRKRNYLAPKFKAKRRK
;
A
#
# COMPACT_ATOMS: atom_id res chain seq x y z
N MET A 1 24.28 18.93 -6.98
CA MET A 1 24.34 18.02 -5.81
C MET A 1 23.01 17.86 -5.05
N LYS A 2 21.92 18.58 -5.38
CA LYS A 2 20.64 18.49 -4.64
C LYS A 2 19.72 17.32 -5.07
N ALA A 3 19.90 16.79 -6.28
CA ALA A 3 19.07 15.71 -6.85
C ALA A 3 19.03 14.39 -6.04
N PRO A 4 20.14 13.84 -5.49
CA PRO A 4 20.07 12.61 -4.69
C PRO A 4 19.27 12.79 -3.39
N PHE A 5 19.39 13.95 -2.75
CA PHE A 5 18.66 14.27 -1.52
C PHE A 5 17.13 14.28 -1.74
N TYR A 6 16.65 14.92 -2.82
CA TYR A 6 15.22 14.89 -3.16
C TYR A 6 14.68 13.49 -3.48
N ARG A 7 15.50 12.64 -4.11
CA ARG A 7 15.13 11.24 -4.37
C ARG A 7 15.01 10.43 -3.07
N PHE A 8 15.91 10.67 -2.12
CA PHE A 8 15.86 10.05 -0.80
C PHE A 8 14.60 10.46 -0.04
N ILE A 9 14.26 11.76 0.00
CA ILE A 9 13.02 12.25 0.60
C ILE A 9 11.79 11.62 -0.06
N ALA A 10 11.77 11.50 -1.39
CA ALA A 10 10.65 10.88 -2.10
C ALA A 10 10.45 9.39 -1.71
N ILE A 11 11.54 8.66 -1.44
CA ILE A 11 11.45 7.28 -0.95
C ILE A 11 10.95 7.25 0.50
N LEU A 12 11.41 8.17 1.35
CA LEU A 12 10.91 8.28 2.72
C LEU A 12 9.40 8.60 2.76
N LEU A 13 8.90 9.42 1.83
CA LEU A 13 7.46 9.66 1.73
C LEU A 13 6.65 8.41 1.36
N LEU A 14 7.24 7.46 0.62
CA LEU A 14 6.60 6.17 0.33
C LEU A 14 6.54 5.23 1.53
N VAL A 15 7.30 5.51 2.60
CA VAL A 15 7.22 4.74 3.84
C VAL A 15 5.88 4.99 4.54
N ILE A 16 5.31 6.20 4.45
CA ILE A 16 4.03 6.55 5.07
C ILE A 16 2.89 5.58 4.70
N PRO A 17 2.55 5.39 3.40
CA PRO A 17 1.50 4.45 3.01
C PRO A 17 1.89 2.99 3.33
N GLY A 18 3.18 2.67 3.36
CA GLY A 18 3.66 1.35 3.79
C GLY A 18 3.39 1.07 5.27
N LEU A 19 3.64 2.05 6.14
CA LEU A 19 3.31 1.98 7.57
C LEU A 19 1.80 1.91 7.78
N THR A 20 1.02 2.69 7.02
CA THR A 20 -0.45 2.62 7.07
C THR A 20 -0.95 1.23 6.69
N ALA A 21 -0.36 0.59 5.67
CA ALA A 21 -0.72 -0.76 5.28
C ALA A 21 -0.40 -1.77 6.40
N THR A 22 0.82 -1.74 6.94
CA THR A 22 1.24 -2.64 8.02
C THR A 22 0.39 -2.47 9.27
N TYR A 23 0.04 -1.23 9.63
CA TYR A 23 -0.85 -0.95 10.75
C TYR A 23 -2.27 -1.49 10.50
N GLY A 24 -2.81 -1.30 9.29
CA GLY A 24 -4.10 -1.88 8.90
C GLY A 24 -4.13 -3.40 9.03
N PHE A 25 -3.07 -4.07 8.57
CA PHE A 25 -2.91 -5.52 8.70
C PHE A 25 -2.81 -5.98 10.16
N LEU A 26 -2.04 -5.26 10.99
CA LEU A 26 -1.93 -5.58 12.41
C LEU A 26 -3.29 -5.43 13.12
N SER A 27 -4.04 -4.37 12.80
CA SER A 27 -5.39 -4.16 13.32
C SER A 27 -6.34 -5.28 12.92
N MET A 28 -6.27 -5.78 11.68
CA MET A 28 -7.04 -6.94 11.22
C MET A 28 -6.67 -8.21 11.99
N LYS A 29 -5.37 -8.47 12.19
CA LYS A 29 -4.88 -9.59 12.99
C LYS A 29 -5.46 -9.53 14.41
N ASP A 30 -5.33 -8.38 15.07
CA ASP A 30 -5.80 -8.22 16.44
C ASP A 30 -7.31 -8.34 16.55
N ALA A 31 -8.06 -7.81 15.58
CA ALA A 31 -9.51 -7.97 15.52
C ALA A 31 -9.92 -9.43 15.31
N PHE A 32 -9.15 -10.18 14.51
CA PHE A 32 -9.37 -11.61 14.29
C PHE A 32 -9.11 -12.45 15.53
N PHE A 33 -8.00 -12.20 16.23
CA PHE A 33 -7.65 -12.98 17.41
C PHE A 33 -8.47 -12.64 18.66
N ALA A 34 -9.14 -11.49 18.68
CA ALA A 34 -10.00 -11.09 19.81
C ALA A 34 -11.14 -12.09 20.12
N GLN A 35 -11.56 -12.91 19.15
CA GLN A 35 -12.57 -13.95 19.37
C GLN A 35 -12.07 -15.13 20.23
N PHE A 36 -10.74 -15.32 20.35
CA PHE A 36 -10.13 -16.41 21.12
C PHE A 36 -9.82 -16.00 22.57
N ASP A 37 -10.04 -14.73 22.92
CA ASP A 37 -9.90 -14.27 24.30
C ASP A 37 -11.12 -14.71 25.13
N THR A 38 -10.97 -14.80 26.44
CA THR A 38 -12.01 -15.32 27.34
C THR A 38 -13.24 -14.39 27.32
N GLY A 39 -14.37 -14.87 26.75
CA GLY A 39 -15.56 -14.04 26.53
C GLY A 39 -15.41 -13.02 25.39
N GLY A 40 -14.37 -13.15 24.58
CA GLY A 40 -14.09 -12.32 23.43
C GLY A 40 -15.04 -12.57 22.26
N HIS A 41 -15.25 -11.55 21.45
CA HIS A 41 -16.01 -11.62 20.21
C HIS A 41 -15.22 -10.97 19.08
N MET A 42 -15.50 -11.41 17.85
CA MET A 42 -14.86 -10.86 16.66
C MET A 42 -15.15 -9.36 16.53
N LEU A 43 -14.08 -8.54 16.49
CA LEU A 43 -14.18 -7.09 16.38
C LEU A 43 -14.34 -6.67 14.90
N TRP A 44 -15.50 -6.97 14.30
CA TRP A 44 -15.77 -6.73 12.88
C TRP A 44 -15.50 -5.29 12.43
N GLY A 45 -15.88 -4.29 13.24
CA GLY A 45 -15.62 -2.88 12.92
C GLY A 45 -14.12 -2.56 12.84
N LYS A 46 -13.32 -3.06 13.79
CA LYS A 46 -11.86 -2.89 13.81
C LYS A 46 -11.20 -3.64 12.64
N PHE A 47 -11.71 -4.82 12.30
CA PHE A 47 -11.27 -5.59 11.14
C PHE A 47 -11.54 -4.84 9.83
N LEU A 48 -12.76 -4.34 9.62
CA LEU A 48 -13.13 -3.64 8.39
C LEU A 48 -12.33 -2.34 8.20
N LEU A 49 -12.13 -1.59 9.28
CA LEU A 49 -11.30 -0.39 9.28
C LEU A 49 -9.84 -0.74 8.94
N GLY A 50 -9.29 -1.78 9.58
CA GLY A 50 -7.96 -2.29 9.27
C GLY A 50 -7.82 -2.72 7.81
N PHE A 51 -8.84 -3.38 7.26
CA PHE A 51 -8.89 -3.81 5.86
C PHE A 51 -8.89 -2.65 4.88
N ILE A 52 -9.67 -1.61 5.14
CA ILE A 52 -9.69 -0.39 4.33
C ILE A 52 -8.32 0.29 4.36
N LEU A 53 -7.71 0.45 5.54
CA LEU A 53 -6.38 1.05 5.69
C LEU A 53 -5.30 0.23 4.95
N PHE A 54 -5.36 -1.09 5.06
CA PHE A 54 -4.46 -2.00 4.36
C PHE A 54 -4.59 -1.86 2.84
N LEU A 55 -5.82 -1.95 2.31
CA LEU A 55 -6.07 -1.82 0.88
C LEU A 55 -5.66 -0.46 0.34
N LEU A 56 -5.95 0.63 1.07
CA LEU A 56 -5.53 1.98 0.66
C LEU A 56 -4.01 2.10 0.59
N GLY A 57 -3.28 1.60 1.58
CA GLY A 57 -1.82 1.62 1.59
C GLY A 57 -1.22 0.80 0.45
N VAL A 58 -1.70 -0.43 0.23
CA VAL A 58 -1.23 -1.31 -0.85
C VAL A 58 -1.60 -0.75 -2.23
N ALA A 59 -2.83 -0.28 -2.41
CA ALA A 59 -3.28 0.32 -3.67
C ALA A 59 -2.49 1.59 -4.01
N PHE A 60 -2.17 2.40 -3.00
CA PHE A 60 -1.33 3.58 -3.20
C PHE A 60 0.09 3.20 -3.66
N ILE A 61 0.74 2.25 -2.98
CA ILE A 61 2.10 1.81 -3.36
C ILE A 61 2.10 1.17 -4.76
N GLY A 62 1.14 0.28 -5.03
CA GLY A 62 0.99 -0.36 -6.33
C GLY A 62 0.71 0.63 -7.45
N GLY A 63 -0.23 1.56 -7.22
CA GLY A 63 -0.57 2.62 -8.18
C GLY A 63 0.58 3.58 -8.44
N TRP A 64 1.30 4.01 -7.40
CA TRP A 64 2.51 4.82 -7.54
C TRP A 64 3.59 4.09 -8.33
N THR A 65 3.83 2.81 -8.03
CA THR A 65 4.82 1.98 -8.72
C THR A 65 4.48 1.86 -10.21
N PHE A 66 3.22 1.59 -10.53
CA PHE A 66 2.75 1.54 -11.91
C PHE A 66 2.92 2.87 -12.65
N PHE A 67 2.57 4.00 -12.01
CA PHE A 67 2.75 5.33 -12.59
C PHE A 67 4.23 5.67 -12.82
N ARG A 68 5.08 5.35 -11.85
CA ARG A 68 6.53 5.55 -11.93
C ARG A 68 7.13 4.72 -13.07
N ASP A 69 6.73 3.47 -13.20
CA ASP A 69 7.24 2.54 -14.21
C ASP A 69 6.75 2.88 -15.61
N ARG A 70 5.52 3.43 -15.73
CA ARG A 70 5.00 3.99 -16.98
C ARG A 70 5.88 5.10 -17.53
N LYS A 71 6.33 6.02 -16.67
CA LYS A 71 7.22 7.13 -17.08
C LYS A 71 8.62 6.67 -17.48
N ARG A 72 9.08 5.53 -17.00
CA ARG A 72 10.41 4.97 -17.30
C ARG A 72 10.40 3.90 -18.41
N ASN A 73 9.24 3.63 -19.00
CA ASN A 73 9.06 2.64 -20.06
C ASN A 73 9.45 1.19 -19.66
N TYR A 74 9.38 0.91 -18.34
CA TYR A 74 9.62 -0.42 -17.74
C TYR A 74 8.39 -1.32 -17.76
N LEU A 75 7.26 -0.82 -18.26
CA LEU A 75 6.04 -1.61 -18.41
C LEU A 75 6.23 -2.73 -19.44
N ALA A 76 5.59 -3.88 -19.18
CA ALA A 76 5.51 -4.96 -20.15
C ALA A 76 4.90 -4.47 -21.49
N PRO A 77 5.29 -5.05 -22.64
CA PRO A 77 4.82 -4.63 -23.97
C PRO A 77 3.29 -4.53 -24.09
N LYS A 78 2.55 -5.37 -23.36
CA LYS A 78 1.07 -5.36 -23.29
C LYS A 78 0.45 -4.07 -22.72
N PHE A 79 1.22 -3.31 -21.94
CA PHE A 79 0.76 -2.05 -21.33
C PHE A 79 1.33 -0.81 -22.03
N LYS A 80 2.15 -0.98 -23.08
CA LYS A 80 2.67 0.13 -23.87
C LYS A 80 1.59 0.60 -24.85
N ALA A 81 1.45 1.91 -25.02
CA ALA A 81 0.55 2.45 -26.03
C ALA A 81 0.97 1.91 -27.41
N LYS A 82 0.02 1.32 -28.13
CA LYS A 82 0.25 0.87 -29.51
C LYS A 82 0.69 2.09 -30.32
N ARG A 83 1.92 2.07 -30.86
CA ARG A 83 2.34 3.07 -31.84
C ARG A 83 1.38 2.94 -33.01
N ARG A 84 0.50 3.94 -33.21
CA ARG A 84 -0.34 4.02 -34.41
C ARG A 84 0.63 4.21 -35.58
N LYS A 85 0.64 3.25 -36.51
CA LYS A 85 1.32 3.41 -37.80
C LYS A 85 0.59 4.47 -38.61
#